data_AF-A0A5R9A908-F1
#
_entry.id   AF-A0A5R9A908-F1
#
_cell.length_a   1.000
_cell.length_b   1.000
_cell.length_c   1.000
_cell.angle_alpha   90.00
_cell.angle_beta   90.00
_cell.angle_gamma   90.00
#
_symmetry.space_group_name_H-M   'P 1'
#
loop_
_entity.id
_entity.type
_entity.pdbx_description
1 polymer ?
#
loop_
_entity_poly.entity_id
_entity_poly.type
_entity_poly.pdbx_seq_one_letter_code
_entity_poly.pdbx_strand_id
1 'polypeptide(L)'
;MKFQNYLKTLKKSIFKLVLSLFTLVLLTNCSKDDDNGTSCLKGSWVQEVSSELEVWLAAASSYGENPTLENCTSYKSAINGYLNALDRIKKCVPTESLNEFNASIEEGKESLSKIDCSEN
;
A
#
# COMPACT_ATOMS: atom_id res chain seq x y z
N MET A 1 -13.26 12.56 -47.47
CA MET A 1 -14.40 12.08 -46.67
C MET A 1 -14.18 10.69 -46.00
N LYS A 2 -12.94 10.21 -45.78
CA LYS A 2 -12.66 8.90 -45.14
C LYS A 2 -12.11 8.98 -43.70
N PHE A 3 -11.51 10.11 -43.32
CA PHE A 3 -10.89 10.30 -41.99
C PHE A 3 -11.91 10.46 -40.85
N GLN A 4 -13.08 11.05 -41.12
CA GLN A 4 -14.10 11.30 -40.10
C GLN A 4 -14.83 10.04 -39.62
N ASN A 5 -14.85 8.99 -40.44
CA ASN A 5 -15.47 7.71 -40.08
C ASN A 5 -14.54 6.87 -39.20
N TYR A 6 -13.22 6.99 -39.37
CA TYR A 6 -12.21 6.26 -38.59
C TYR A 6 -12.21 6.67 -37.11
N LEU A 7 -12.33 7.98 -36.83
CA LEU A 7 -12.41 8.52 -35.47
C LEU A 7 -13.68 8.09 -34.72
N LYS A 8 -14.80 7.89 -35.43
CA LYS A 8 -16.06 7.42 -34.83
C LYS A 8 -15.99 5.94 -34.44
N THR A 9 -15.34 5.12 -35.26
CA THR A 9 -15.16 3.68 -34.98
C THR A 9 -14.16 3.45 -33.85
N LEU A 10 -13.07 4.23 -33.79
CA LEU A 10 -12.09 4.19 -32.70
C LEU A 10 -12.69 4.58 -31.34
N LYS A 11 -13.50 5.65 -31.28
CA LYS A 11 -14.20 6.05 -30.04
C LYS A 11 -15.15 4.97 -29.52
N LYS A 12 -15.87 4.27 -30.41
CA LYS A 12 -16.73 3.12 -30.04
C LYS A 12 -15.95 1.90 -29.57
N SER A 13 -14.74 1.68 -30.11
CA SER A 13 -13.90 0.53 -29.74
C SER A 13 -13.17 0.74 -28.41
N ILE A 14 -12.72 1.97 -28.13
CA ILE A 14 -12.09 2.33 -26.86
C ILE A 14 -13.10 2.25 -25.70
N PHE A 15 -14.33 2.70 -25.90
CA PHE A 15 -15.39 2.64 -24.88
C PHE A 15 -15.69 1.19 -24.43
N LYS A 16 -15.65 0.22 -25.35
CA LYS A 16 -15.86 -1.20 -25.03
C LYS A 16 -14.68 -1.81 -24.29
N LEU A 17 -13.46 -1.37 -24.58
CA LEU A 17 -12.23 -1.88 -23.95
C LEU A 17 -12.09 -1.36 -22.51
N VAL A 18 -12.45 -0.09 -22.26
CA VAL A 18 -12.50 0.50 -20.91
C VAL A 18 -13.57 -0.15 -20.04
N LEU A 19 -14.75 -0.47 -20.60
CA LEU A 19 -15.83 -1.14 -19.86
C LEU A 19 -15.48 -2.59 -19.48
N SER A 20 -14.72 -3.30 -20.33
CA SER A 20 -14.27 -4.67 -20.08
C SER A 20 -13.17 -4.79 -19.03
N LEU A 21 -12.35 -3.74 -18.85
CA LEU A 21 -11.34 -3.69 -17.79
C LEU A 21 -11.97 -3.40 -16.42
N PHE A 22 -13.09 -2.66 -16.38
CA PHE A 22 -13.80 -2.34 -15.15
C PHE A 22 -14.48 -3.56 -14.49
N THR A 23 -14.89 -4.57 -15.28
CA THR A 23 -15.54 -5.78 -14.75
C THR A 23 -14.57 -6.77 -14.09
N LEU A 24 -13.27 -6.70 -14.40
CA LEU A 24 -12.25 -7.57 -13.80
C LEU A 24 -11.89 -7.14 -12.36
N VAL A 25 -12.13 -5.87 -12.01
CA VAL A 25 -11.86 -5.33 -10.66
C VAL A 25 -12.95 -5.74 -9.65
N LEU A 26 -14.11 -6.21 -10.12
CA LEU A 26 -15.26 -6.57 -9.26
C LEU A 26 -15.26 -8.03 -8.77
N LEU A 27 -14.27 -8.85 -9.15
CA LEU A 27 -14.21 -10.28 -8.82
C LEU A 27 -13.26 -10.63 -7.66
N THR A 28 -12.74 -9.66 -6.90
CA THR A 28 -11.85 -9.95 -5.74
C THR A 28 -12.58 -10.24 -4.43
N ASN A 29 -13.91 -10.42 -4.43
CA ASN A 29 -14.65 -10.81 -3.23
C ASN A 29 -14.65 -12.34 -3.05
N CYS A 30 -13.50 -12.89 -2.70
CA CYS A 30 -13.38 -14.27 -2.22
C CYS A 30 -14.00 -14.35 -0.82
N SER A 31 -15.25 -14.78 -0.75
CA SER A 31 -15.90 -15.24 0.48
C SER A 31 -15.59 -16.73 0.68
N LYS A 32 -14.94 -17.04 1.80
CA LYS A 32 -15.21 -18.23 2.60
C LYS A 32 -15.11 -17.82 4.06
N ASP A 33 -16.28 -17.82 4.70
CA ASP A 33 -16.46 -17.63 6.12
C ASP A 33 -15.82 -18.81 6.87
N ASP A 34 -14.80 -18.51 7.66
CA ASP A 34 -14.38 -19.34 8.80
C ASP A 34 -14.19 -18.39 10.00
N ASP A 35 -14.86 -18.75 11.10
CA ASP A 35 -15.29 -17.88 12.20
C ASP A 35 -14.17 -17.45 13.19
N ASN A 36 -12.95 -17.19 12.71
CA ASN A 36 -11.85 -16.65 13.51
C ASN A 36 -11.09 -15.46 12.88
N GLY A 37 -11.56 -14.93 11.73
CA GLY A 37 -10.83 -13.94 10.90
C GLY A 37 -11.57 -12.64 10.57
N THR A 38 -12.65 -12.29 11.26
CA THR A 38 -13.58 -11.20 10.87
C THR A 38 -12.97 -9.79 10.78
N SER A 39 -11.78 -9.52 11.35
CA SER A 39 -11.10 -8.23 11.18
C SER A 39 -10.35 -8.10 9.83
N CYS A 40 -9.95 -9.22 9.23
CA CYS A 40 -9.18 -9.23 7.98
C CYS A 40 -10.08 -9.01 6.76
N LEU A 41 -11.29 -9.58 6.81
CA LEU A 41 -12.25 -9.57 5.70
C LEU A 41 -13.06 -8.27 5.57
N LYS A 42 -13.08 -7.43 6.63
CA LYS A 42 -13.81 -6.15 6.62
C LYS A 42 -12.99 -4.99 6.04
N GLY A 43 -11.75 -5.23 5.63
CA GLY A 43 -10.89 -4.20 5.03
C GLY A 43 -10.43 -3.10 6.00
N SER A 44 -10.78 -3.16 7.28
CA SER A 44 -10.40 -2.16 8.30
C SER A 44 -8.89 -1.97 8.40
N TRP A 45 -8.13 -3.03 8.13
CA TRP A 45 -6.68 -3.00 8.12
C TRP A 45 -6.10 -2.19 6.94
N VAL A 46 -6.81 -2.11 5.81
CA VAL A 46 -6.35 -1.35 4.65
C VAL A 46 -6.32 0.13 4.99
N GLN A 47 -7.36 0.64 5.66
CA GLN A 47 -7.36 2.04 6.10
C GLN A 47 -6.22 2.31 7.09
N GLU A 48 -5.96 1.40 8.02
CA GLU A 48 -4.90 1.55 9.02
C GLU A 48 -3.50 1.57 8.37
N VAL A 49 -3.19 0.59 7.52
CA VAL A 49 -1.91 0.52 6.81
C VAL A 49 -1.74 1.70 5.85
N SER A 50 -2.80 2.10 5.14
CA SER A 50 -2.74 3.26 4.22
C SER A 50 -2.54 4.57 4.97
N SER A 51 -3.17 4.75 6.12
CA SER A 51 -2.99 5.94 6.96
C SER A 51 -1.53 6.06 7.43
N GLU A 52 -0.92 4.98 7.91
CA GLU A 52 0.48 5.02 8.35
C GLU A 52 1.44 5.18 7.16
N LEU A 53 1.10 4.65 5.98
CA LEU A 53 1.85 4.90 4.75
C LEU A 53 1.83 6.38 4.36
N GLU A 54 0.68 7.03 4.42
CA GLU A 54 0.55 8.47 4.15
C GLU A 54 1.38 9.31 5.13
N VAL A 55 1.36 8.95 6.41
CA VAL A 55 2.20 9.60 7.44
C VAL A 55 3.69 9.43 7.11
N TRP A 56 4.11 8.23 6.70
CA TRP A 56 5.48 7.98 6.27
C TRP A 56 5.87 8.81 5.03
N LEU A 57 5.04 8.83 3.99
CA LEU A 57 5.32 9.61 2.77
C LEU A 57 5.41 11.11 3.05
N ALA A 58 4.56 11.65 3.92
CA ALA A 58 4.62 13.05 4.34
C ALA A 58 5.92 13.35 5.10
N ALA A 59 6.29 12.51 6.06
CA ALA A 59 7.54 12.66 6.81
C ALA A 59 8.79 12.51 5.90
N ALA A 60 8.71 11.64 4.88
CA ALA A 60 9.75 11.47 3.88
C ALA A 60 9.95 12.75 3.06
N SER A 61 8.87 13.41 2.62
CA SER A 61 8.94 14.70 1.93
C SER A 61 9.57 15.77 2.82
N SER A 62 9.10 15.90 4.06
CA SER A 62 9.62 16.89 5.02
C SER A 62 11.12 16.71 5.29
N TYR A 63 11.58 15.47 5.46
CA TYR A 63 13.01 15.19 5.66
C TYR A 63 13.84 15.43 4.39
N GLY A 64 13.32 15.05 3.22
CA GLY A 64 13.98 15.29 1.93
C GLY A 64 14.10 16.79 1.59
N GLU A 65 13.12 17.60 1.98
CA GLU A 65 13.13 19.06 1.80
C GLU A 65 14.00 19.78 2.84
N ASN A 66 13.98 19.32 4.08
CA ASN A 66 14.69 19.95 5.19
C ASN A 66 15.24 18.87 6.16
N PRO A 67 16.50 18.42 5.96
CA PRO A 67 17.09 17.35 6.77
C PRO A 67 17.56 17.88 8.14
N THR A 68 16.61 18.09 9.05
CA THR A 68 16.90 18.41 10.45
C THR A 68 16.79 17.17 11.33
N LEU A 69 17.36 17.22 12.53
CA LEU A 69 17.19 16.17 13.55
C LEU A 69 15.71 15.85 13.80
N GLU A 70 14.87 16.89 13.88
CA GLU A 70 13.43 16.75 14.07
C GLU A 70 12.78 15.99 12.91
N ASN A 71 13.06 16.39 11.67
CA ASN A 71 12.49 15.76 10.49
C ASN A 71 13.01 14.33 10.28
N CYS A 72 14.30 14.06 10.56
CA CYS A 72 14.84 12.70 10.55
C CYS A 72 14.15 11.81 11.58
N THR A 73 13.97 12.32 12.81
CA THR A 73 13.30 11.58 13.88
C THR A 73 11.84 11.30 13.54
N SER A 74 11.14 12.28 12.96
CA SER A 74 9.77 12.12 12.48
C SER A 74 9.67 11.07 11.36
N TYR A 75 10.58 11.13 10.39
CA TYR A 75 10.69 10.14 9.31
C TYR A 75 10.94 8.72 9.84
N LYS A 76 11.91 8.56 10.74
CA LYS A 76 12.21 7.28 11.40
C LYS A 76 11.01 6.75 12.18
N SER A 77 10.33 7.61 12.94
CA SER A 77 9.12 7.26 13.69
C SER A 77 7.98 6.81 12.77
N ALA A 78 7.78 7.49 11.65
CA ALA A 78 6.71 7.18 10.69
C ALA A 78 6.94 5.83 9.98
N ILE A 79 8.18 5.48 9.64
CA ILE A 79 8.51 4.12 9.15
C ILE A 79 8.14 3.07 10.20
N ASN A 80 8.48 3.31 11.46
CA ASN A 80 8.14 2.39 12.55
C ASN A 80 6.61 2.22 12.69
N GLY A 81 5.85 3.30 12.57
CA GLY A 81 4.38 3.28 12.55
C GLY A 81 3.83 2.37 11.45
N TYR A 82 4.33 2.55 10.23
CA TYR A 82 3.97 1.72 9.07
C TYR A 82 4.33 0.24 9.25
N LEU A 83 5.55 -0.08 9.69
CA LEU A 83 5.98 -1.47 9.96
C LEU A 83 5.14 -2.13 11.07
N ASN A 84 4.77 -1.38 12.11
CA ASN A 84 3.91 -1.88 13.17
C ASN A 84 2.47 -2.12 12.69
N ALA A 85 1.95 -1.29 11.78
CA ALA A 85 0.65 -1.53 11.16
C ALA A 85 0.66 -2.81 10.32
N LEU A 86 1.74 -3.06 9.57
CA LEU A 86 1.92 -4.31 8.84
C LEU A 86 2.00 -5.52 9.79
N ASP A 87 2.73 -5.42 10.90
CA ASP A 87 2.83 -6.52 11.87
C ASP A 87 1.47 -6.89 12.48
N ARG A 88 0.61 -5.90 12.77
CA ARG A 88 -0.76 -6.13 13.31
C ARG A 88 -1.65 -6.93 12.36
N ILE A 89 -1.38 -6.89 11.05
CA ILE A 89 -2.17 -7.59 10.03
C ILE A 89 -1.57 -8.96 9.68
N LYS A 90 -0.49 -9.39 10.33
CA LYS A 90 0.16 -10.68 10.08
C LYS A 90 -0.81 -11.87 10.13
N LYS A 91 -1.81 -11.80 11.02
CA LYS A 91 -2.90 -12.80 11.13
C LYS A 91 -3.83 -12.86 9.90
N CYS A 92 -3.78 -11.84 9.05
CA CYS A 92 -4.54 -11.72 7.81
C CYS A 92 -3.75 -12.17 6.58
N VAL A 93 -2.46 -12.46 6.73
CA VAL A 93 -1.59 -12.91 5.64
C VAL A 93 -1.77 -14.42 5.47
N PRO A 94 -2.03 -14.91 4.24
CA PRO A 94 -2.11 -16.34 3.97
C PRO A 94 -0.85 -17.07 4.42
N THR A 95 -1.00 -18.28 4.95
CA THR A 95 0.11 -19.08 5.52
C THR A 95 1.27 -19.25 4.53
N GLU A 96 0.96 -19.43 3.24
CA GLU A 96 1.94 -19.57 2.16
C GLU A 96 2.81 -18.32 1.96
N SER A 97 2.31 -17.13 2.30
CA SER A 97 3.02 -15.86 2.17
C SER A 97 3.58 -15.35 3.51
N LEU A 98 3.21 -15.97 4.63
CA LEU A 98 3.52 -15.49 5.97
C LEU A 98 5.04 -15.39 6.24
N ASN A 99 5.82 -16.35 5.73
CA ASN A 99 7.27 -16.33 5.93
C ASN A 99 7.93 -15.16 5.20
N GLU A 100 7.57 -14.93 3.94
CA GLU A 100 8.09 -13.82 3.12
C GLU A 100 7.65 -12.46 3.69
N PHE A 101 6.40 -12.38 4.15
CA PHE A 101 5.87 -11.19 4.81
C PHE A 101 6.65 -10.84 6.08
N ASN A 102 6.93 -11.84 6.94
CA ASN A 102 7.74 -11.63 8.14
C ASN A 102 9.17 -11.21 7.80
N ALA A 103 9.79 -11.86 6.83
CA ALA A 103 11.13 -11.50 6.38
C ALA A 103 11.18 -10.03 5.93
N SER A 104 10.20 -9.58 5.15
CA SER A 104 10.10 -8.20 4.68
C SER A 104 9.94 -7.18 5.83
N ILE A 105 9.14 -7.51 6.86
CA ILE A 105 9.00 -6.65 8.05
C ILE A 105 10.32 -6.56 8.81
N GLU A 106 11.01 -7.69 9.01
CA GLU A 106 12.28 -7.71 9.74
C GLU A 106 13.40 -7.00 8.98
N GLU A 107 13.48 -7.15 7.66
CA GLU A 107 14.39 -6.37 6.80
C GLU A 107 14.09 -4.86 6.90
N GLY A 108 12.82 -4.49 6.98
CA GLY A 108 12.38 -3.11 7.22
C GLY A 108 12.84 -2.59 8.58
N LYS A 109 12.68 -3.37 9.65
CA LYS A 109 13.15 -3.02 11.01
C LYS A 109 14.67 -2.92 11.09
N GLU A 110 15.39 -3.80 10.41
CA GLU A 110 16.84 -3.76 10.32
C GLU A 110 17.29 -2.47 9.61
N SER A 111 16.68 -2.15 8.47
CA SER A 111 16.96 -0.92 7.73
C SER A 111 16.67 0.33 8.59
N LEU A 112 15.56 0.31 9.33
CA LEU A 112 15.19 1.37 10.26
C LEU A 112 16.23 1.57 11.37
N SER A 113 16.80 0.48 11.89
CA SER A 113 17.82 0.53 12.94
C SER A 113 19.10 1.24 12.48
N LYS A 114 19.39 1.17 11.18
CA LYS A 114 20.56 1.80 10.53
C LYS A 114 20.35 3.29 10.23
N ILE A 115 19.12 3.81 10.35
CA ILE A 115 18.87 5.25 10.23
C ILE A 115 19.42 5.92 11.49
N ASP A 116 20.54 6.61 11.32
CA ASP A 116 21.12 7.47 12.36
C ASP A 116 20.65 8.91 12.16
N CYS A 117 20.00 9.46 13.19
CA CYS A 117 19.57 10.86 13.21
C CYS A 117 20.48 11.74 14.07
N SER A 118 21.57 11.20 14.63
CA SER A 118 22.43 11.90 15.59
C SER A 118 23.27 13.03 15.00
N GLU A 119 23.34 13.14 13.67
CA GLU A 119 23.96 14.27 12.97
C GLU A 119 22.96 14.94 12.03
N ASN A 120 22.58 16.19 12.36
CA ASN A 120 22.01 17.18 11.44
C ASN A 120 22.38 18.58 11.93
#